data_AF-A0A0J9SCD5-F1
#
_entry.id   AF-A0A0J9SCD5-F1
#
_cell.length_a   1.000
_cell.length_b   1.000
_cell.length_c   1.000
_cell.angle_alpha   90.00
_cell.angle_beta   90.00
_cell.angle_gamma   90.00
#
_symmetry.space_group_name_H-M   'P 1'
#
loop_
_entity.id
_entity.type
_entity.pdbx_description
1 polymer ?
#
loop_
_entity_poly.entity_id
_entity_poly.type
_entity_poly.pdbx_seq_one_letter_code
_entity_poly.pdbx_strand_id
1 'polypeptide(L)'
;CIEYYFELYNDVRVEFSNKTLEYVNTIKNYTHPFLKLVSLYLVENYHRASEYFSKDGDNIHNVACHNLNRWLDQRKNFFTFSENCNKSITAWRIHIEELWK
;
A
#
# COMPACT_ATOMS: atom_id res chain seq x y z
N CYS A 1 -14.77 6.78 -10.53
CA CYS A 1 -15.68 6.64 -9.37
C CYS A 1 -14.84 6.26 -8.14
N ILE A 2 -15.21 6.68 -6.93
CA ILE A 2 -14.50 6.29 -5.69
C ILE A 2 -14.66 4.79 -5.41
N GLU A 3 -15.86 4.24 -5.64
CA GLU A 3 -16.17 2.82 -5.43
C GLU A 3 -15.24 1.90 -6.22
N TYR A 4 -14.96 2.25 -7.48
CA TYR A 4 -14.00 1.52 -8.31
C TYR A 4 -12.63 1.35 -7.64
N TYR A 5 -12.09 2.41 -7.04
CA TYR A 5 -10.78 2.33 -6.38
C TYR A 5 -10.86 1.55 -5.06
N PHE A 6 -11.98 1.64 -4.34
CA PHE A 6 -12.20 0.80 -3.17
C PHE A 6 -12.19 -0.69 -3.54
N GLU A 7 -12.89 -1.08 -4.60
CA GLU A 7 -12.86 -2.46 -5.10
C GLU A 7 -11.46 -2.85 -5.59
N LEU A 8 -10.83 -2.02 -6.41
CA LEU A 8 -9.50 -2.28 -6.96
C LEU A 8 -8.46 -2.57 -5.89
N TYR A 9 -8.43 -1.79 -4.80
CA TYR A 9 -7.42 -1.92 -3.75
C TYR A 9 -7.73 -2.99 -2.70
N ASN A 10 -8.98 -3.48 -2.64
CA ASN A 10 -9.40 -4.55 -1.73
C ASN A 10 -9.58 -5.90 -2.42
N ASP A 11 -9.42 -5.97 -3.75
CA ASP A 11 -9.54 -7.21 -4.50
C ASP A 11 -8.53 -8.25 -4.04
N VAL A 12 -9.01 -9.48 -3.81
CA VAL A 12 -8.17 -10.60 -3.36
C VAL A 12 -7.41 -11.16 -4.57
N ARG A 13 -6.09 -10.99 -4.55
CA ARG A 13 -5.25 -11.35 -5.69
C ARG A 13 -4.77 -12.80 -5.60
N VAL A 14 -4.96 -13.53 -6.69
CA VAL A 14 -4.34 -14.85 -6.93
C VAL A 14 -3.06 -14.74 -7.76
N GLU A 15 -2.92 -13.68 -8.54
CA GLU A 15 -1.78 -13.40 -9.41
C GLU A 15 -1.25 -11.98 -9.19
N PHE A 16 0.07 -11.83 -9.26
CA PHE A 16 0.77 -10.56 -9.11
C PHE A 16 1.56 -10.24 -10.38
N SER A 17 1.64 -8.95 -10.71
CA SER A 17 2.39 -8.49 -11.88
C SER A 17 3.90 -8.74 -11.71
N ASN A 18 4.63 -8.87 -12.83
CA ASN A 18 6.08 -9.03 -12.81
C ASN A 18 6.79 -7.91 -12.04
N LYS A 19 6.28 -6.66 -12.16
CA LYS A 19 6.80 -5.51 -11.41
C LYS A 19 6.69 -5.70 -9.90
N THR A 20 5.58 -6.26 -9.43
CA THR A 20 5.41 -6.62 -8.01
C THR A 20 6.33 -7.74 -7.57
N LEU A 21 6.56 -8.73 -8.45
CA LEU A 21 7.43 -9.86 -8.15
C LEU A 21 8.90 -9.44 -7.94
N GLU A 22 9.35 -8.32 -8.52
CA GLU A 22 10.70 -7.75 -8.29
C GLU A 22 10.94 -7.42 -6.81
N TYR A 23 9.89 -7.07 -6.06
CA TYR A 23 9.98 -6.70 -4.64
C TYR A 23 9.91 -7.90 -3.68
N VAL A 24 9.55 -9.10 -4.16
CA VAL A 24 9.35 -10.28 -3.30
C VAL A 24 10.60 -10.64 -2.51
N ASN A 25 11.78 -10.51 -3.11
CA ASN A 25 13.04 -10.80 -2.44
C ASN A 25 13.35 -9.87 -1.26
N THR A 26 12.89 -8.61 -1.33
CA THR A 26 12.98 -7.64 -0.25
C THR A 26 11.92 -7.93 0.81
N ILE A 27 10.67 -8.07 0.37
CA ILE A 27 9.49 -8.21 1.25
C ILE A 27 9.53 -9.51 2.06
N LYS A 28 10.03 -10.62 1.49
CA LYS A 28 10.07 -11.92 2.18
C LYS A 28 10.86 -11.88 3.50
N ASN A 29 11.81 -10.95 3.62
CA ASN A 29 12.67 -10.78 4.79
C ASN A 29 12.03 -9.95 5.92
N TYR A 30 10.84 -9.37 5.71
CA TYR A 30 10.17 -8.61 6.77
C TYR A 30 9.73 -9.53 7.91
N THR A 31 9.83 -9.07 9.14
CA THR A 31 9.59 -9.95 10.30
C THR A 31 8.11 -10.28 10.47
N HIS A 32 7.23 -9.33 10.14
CA HIS A 32 5.80 -9.44 10.42
C HIS A 32 5.00 -9.86 9.18
N PRO A 33 4.20 -10.95 9.22
CA PRO A 33 3.40 -11.40 8.06
C PRO A 33 2.45 -10.34 7.50
N PHE A 34 1.82 -9.55 8.37
CA PHE A 34 0.97 -8.43 7.94
C PHE A 34 1.75 -7.40 7.09
N LEU A 35 2.97 -7.07 7.48
CA LEU A 35 3.79 -6.13 6.72
C LEU A 35 4.19 -6.71 5.37
N LYS A 36 4.49 -8.03 5.30
CA LYS A 36 4.73 -8.70 4.01
C LYS A 36 3.53 -8.53 3.07
N LEU A 37 2.34 -8.81 3.57
CA LEU A 37 1.12 -8.77 2.79
C LEU A 37 0.80 -7.33 2.34
N VAL A 38 0.83 -6.37 3.26
CA VAL A 38 0.58 -4.96 2.94
C VAL A 38 1.58 -4.44 1.93
N SER A 39 2.87 -4.73 2.08
CA SER A 39 3.88 -4.31 1.11
C SER A 39 3.64 -4.88 -0.28
N LEU A 40 3.31 -6.17 -0.38
CA LEU A 40 3.06 -6.82 -1.67
C LEU A 40 1.85 -6.19 -2.37
N TYR A 41 0.76 -5.97 -1.62
CA TYR A 41 -0.45 -5.34 -2.15
C TYR A 41 -0.25 -3.87 -2.48
N LEU A 42 0.56 -3.14 -1.70
CA LEU A 42 0.84 -1.74 -1.95
C LEU A 42 1.57 -1.56 -3.29
N VAL A 43 2.55 -2.41 -3.58
CA VAL A 43 3.28 -2.39 -4.86
C VAL A 43 2.35 -2.71 -6.03
N GLU A 44 1.55 -3.78 -5.92
CA GLU A 44 0.60 -4.16 -6.96
C GLU A 44 -0.46 -3.09 -7.20
N ASN A 45 -1.05 -2.56 -6.14
CA ASN A 45 -2.08 -1.52 -6.20
C ASN A 45 -1.53 -0.22 -6.81
N TYR A 46 -0.29 0.16 -6.45
CA TYR A 46 0.39 1.28 -7.06
C TYR A 46 0.53 1.09 -8.57
N HIS A 47 1.07 -0.05 -9.03
CA HIS A 47 1.28 -0.29 -10.45
C HIS A 47 -0.03 -0.30 -11.24
N ARG A 48 -1.08 -0.94 -10.71
CA ARG A 48 -2.41 -1.00 -11.36
C ARG A 48 -3.09 0.36 -11.45
N ALA A 49 -2.88 1.23 -10.46
CA ALA A 49 -3.53 2.54 -10.44
C ALA A 49 -2.66 3.68 -10.99
N SER A 50 -1.38 3.41 -11.27
CA SER A 50 -0.41 4.44 -11.65
C SER A 50 -0.78 5.23 -12.90
N GLU A 51 -1.47 4.61 -13.86
CA GLU A 51 -1.96 5.29 -15.07
C GLU A 51 -3.05 6.32 -14.77
N TYR A 52 -3.73 6.20 -13.62
CA TYR A 52 -4.78 7.11 -13.18
C TYR A 52 -4.26 8.17 -12.19
N PHE A 53 -2.95 8.18 -11.89
CA PHE A 53 -2.36 9.20 -11.02
C PHE A 53 -2.14 10.49 -11.81
N SER A 54 -2.66 11.59 -11.27
CA SER A 54 -2.41 12.93 -11.81
C SER A 54 -1.19 13.57 -11.14
N LYS A 55 -0.26 14.11 -11.93
CA LYS A 55 0.91 14.85 -11.41
C LYS A 55 0.57 16.28 -10.99
N ASP A 56 -0.48 16.85 -11.59
CA ASP A 56 -0.89 18.24 -11.42
C ASP A 56 -2.22 18.37 -10.65
N GLY A 57 -2.71 17.25 -10.10
CA GLY A 57 -4.01 17.18 -9.44
C GLY A 57 -3.95 17.34 -7.93
N ASP A 58 -4.84 18.17 -7.38
CA ASP A 58 -5.22 18.11 -5.97
C ASP A 58 -5.93 16.77 -5.64
N ASN A 59 -6.35 16.56 -4.39
CA ASN A 59 -7.06 15.33 -3.96
C ASN A 59 -8.32 15.03 -4.80
N ILE A 60 -8.96 16.05 -5.40
CA ILE A 60 -10.16 15.89 -6.25
C ILE A 60 -9.75 15.38 -7.64
N HIS A 61 -8.62 15.84 -8.15
CA HIS A 61 -8.11 15.47 -9.48
C HIS A 61 -7.17 14.25 -9.45
N ASN A 62 -6.79 13.75 -8.28
CA ASN A 62 -6.00 12.54 -8.11
C ASN A 62 -6.70 11.50 -7.22
N VAL A 63 -7.94 11.17 -7.58
CA VAL A 63 -8.82 10.25 -6.82
C VAL A 63 -8.16 8.89 -6.61
N ALA A 64 -7.42 8.37 -7.60
CA ALA A 64 -6.71 7.10 -7.50
C ALA A 64 -5.66 7.13 -6.38
N CYS A 65 -4.72 8.07 -6.43
CA CYS A 65 -3.67 8.20 -5.41
C CYS A 65 -4.28 8.50 -4.03
N HIS A 66 -5.29 9.37 -3.96
CA HIS A 66 -5.98 9.67 -2.71
C HIS A 66 -6.57 8.42 -2.06
N ASN A 67 -7.24 7.56 -2.85
CA ASN A 67 -7.81 6.33 -2.33
C ASN A 67 -6.75 5.27 -1.99
N LEU A 68 -5.62 5.24 -2.70
CA LEU A 68 -4.50 4.35 -2.35
C LEU A 68 -3.88 4.76 -1.00
N ASN A 69 -3.67 6.06 -0.79
CA ASN A 69 -3.18 6.59 0.49
C ASN A 69 -4.17 6.30 1.62
N ARG A 70 -5.48 6.49 1.38
CA ARG A 70 -6.52 6.12 2.35
C ARG A 70 -6.51 4.63 2.68
N TRP A 71 -6.35 3.76 1.68
CA TRP A 71 -6.20 2.32 1.88
C TRP A 71 -4.98 2.02 2.76
N LEU A 72 -3.86 2.70 2.50
CA LEU A 72 -2.61 2.52 3.24
C LEU A 72 -2.74 2.98 4.70
N ASP A 73 -3.34 4.15 4.94
CA ASP A 73 -3.56 4.72 6.27
C ASP A 73 -4.43 3.81 7.13
N GLN A 74 -5.47 3.21 6.56
CA GLN A 74 -6.31 2.24 7.27
C GLN A 74 -5.48 1.03 7.74
N ARG A 75 -4.53 0.55 6.92
CA ARG A 75 -3.70 -0.63 7.21
C ARG A 75 -2.66 -0.28 8.26
N LYS A 76 -2.11 0.94 8.19
CA LYS A 76 -1.26 1.52 9.24
C LYS A 76 -2.01 1.53 10.56
N ASN A 77 -3.21 2.11 10.59
CA ASN A 77 -4.00 2.22 11.81
C ASN A 77 -4.32 0.86 12.45
N PHE A 78 -4.67 -0.15 11.66
CA PHE A 78 -4.86 -1.50 12.18
C PHE A 78 -3.59 -2.09 12.78
N PHE A 79 -2.44 -1.91 12.13
CA PHE A 79 -1.17 -2.46 12.58
C PHE A 79 -0.58 -1.75 13.80
N THR A 80 -0.72 -0.43 13.85
CA THR A 80 -0.15 0.43 14.90
C THR A 80 -1.08 0.62 16.10
N PHE A 81 -2.27 0.03 16.06
CA PHE A 81 -3.35 0.26 17.01
C PHE A 81 -3.66 1.77 17.11
N SER A 82 -3.95 2.38 15.97
CA SER A 82 -4.13 3.83 15.81
C SER A 82 -2.99 4.63 16.42
N GLU A 83 -1.75 4.24 16.10
CA GLU A 83 -0.51 4.87 16.56
C GLU A 83 -0.26 4.81 18.08
N ASN A 84 -0.96 3.94 18.81
CA ASN A 84 -0.72 3.73 20.24
C ASN A 84 0.41 2.72 20.53
N CYS A 85 0.89 1.99 19.52
CA CYS A 85 1.97 1.01 19.67
C CYS A 85 3.28 1.47 18.99
N ASN A 86 4.22 2.00 19.77
CA ASN A 86 5.51 2.52 19.27
C ASN A 86 6.35 1.48 18.49
N LYS A 87 6.34 0.22 18.93
CA LYS A 87 7.06 -0.87 18.23
C LYS A 87 6.47 -1.11 16.84
N SER A 88 5.15 -1.14 16.72
CA SER A 88 4.46 -1.28 15.42
C SER A 88 4.68 -0.07 14.53
N ILE A 89 4.65 1.15 15.07
CA ILE A 89 4.94 2.37 14.28
C ILE A 89 6.36 2.31 13.72
N THR A 90 7.33 1.91 14.53
CA THR A 90 8.73 1.77 14.09
C THR A 90 8.86 0.72 12.99
N ALA A 91 8.21 -0.43 13.15
CA ALA A 91 8.21 -1.49 12.14
C ALA A 91 7.52 -1.05 10.84
N TRP A 92 6.42 -0.29 10.93
CA TRP A 92 5.75 0.29 9.77
C TRP A 92 6.68 1.21 8.99
N ARG A 93 7.35 2.14 9.68
CA ARG A 93 8.31 3.06 9.05
C ARG A 93 9.43 2.30 8.33
N ILE A 94 10.06 1.34 9.01
CA ILE A 94 11.20 0.58 8.46
C ILE A 94 10.82 -0.26 7.23
N HIS A 95 9.61 -0.85 7.21
CA HIS A 95 9.25 -1.82 6.18
C HIS A 95 8.33 -1.26 5.10
N ILE A 96 7.44 -0.33 5.43
CA ILE A 96 6.49 0.24 4.48
C ILE A 96 7.00 1.56 3.93
N GLU A 97 7.41 2.51 4.77
CA GLU A 97 7.81 3.83 4.27
C GLU A 97 9.15 3.77 3.50
N GLU A 98 10.11 2.97 3.97
CA GLU A 98 11.38 2.76 3.24
C GLU A 98 11.21 2.00 1.92
N LEU A 99 10.12 1.26 1.71
CA LEU A 99 9.84 0.56 0.44
C LEU A 99 9.58 1.54 -0.71
N TRP A 100 9.16 2.77 -0.39
CA TRP A 100 8.72 3.80 -1.34
C TRP A 100 9.65 5.03 -1.39
N LYS A 101 10.84 4.93 -0.79
CA LYS A 101 11.92 5.91 -0.93
C LYS A 101 12.83 5.54 -2.09
#